data_AF-A0A9N8HL02-F1
#
_entry.id   AF-A0A9N8HL02-F1
#
_cell.length_a   1.000
_cell.length_b   1.000
_cell.length_c   1.000
_cell.angle_alpha   90.00
_cell.angle_beta   90.00
_cell.angle_gamma   90.00
#
_symmetry.space_group_name_H-M   'P 1'
#
loop_
_entity.id
_entity.type
_entity.pdbx_description
1 polymer ?
#
loop_
_entity_poly.entity_id
_entity_poly.type
_entity_poly.pdbx_seq_one_letter_code
_entity_poly.pdbx_strand_id
1 'polypeptide(L)'
;MVTLRPRKAKEEAAAPAAKKGSTVKHNKKKAPAKPKPQPSATEAGDDSSLQEFLTTKVPDESKHEDITWLYHAIQTRAPDCPPELQGTATLAFGGFDYETKSKCSGRWSRMSIMVNKTGLTFMVSGMKDGKYLLEHFDKKQIGRKVSLGKSCIRFASLETVHRSVLEEIIQAAAEATISPVATSSSS
;
A
#
# COMPACT_ATOMS: atom_id res chain seq x y z
N MET A 1 -14.01 52.10 3.35
CA MET A 1 -14.60 52.40 2.03
C MET A 1 -13.94 51.48 1.01
N VAL A 2 -14.72 50.72 0.24
CA VAL A 2 -14.23 49.84 -0.82
C VAL A 2 -14.90 50.24 -2.13
N THR A 3 -14.09 50.65 -3.11
CA THR A 3 -14.59 51.19 -4.38
C THR A 3 -14.65 50.08 -5.44
N LEU A 4 -15.85 49.63 -5.78
CA LEU A 4 -16.13 48.78 -6.94
C LEU A 4 -16.08 49.61 -8.24
N ARG A 5 -15.59 49.04 -9.35
CA ARG A 5 -16.29 48.94 -10.66
C ARG A 5 -15.43 48.19 -11.72
N PRO A 6 -16.01 47.72 -12.85
CA PRO A 6 -15.60 46.45 -13.47
C PRO A 6 -15.35 46.52 -15.00
N ARG A 7 -15.18 45.34 -15.61
CA ARG A 7 -15.39 44.89 -17.02
C ARG A 7 -14.23 43.92 -17.39
N LYS A 8 -14.38 42.96 -18.30
CA LYS A 8 -15.39 42.74 -19.36
C LYS A 8 -15.53 41.23 -19.66
N ALA A 9 -16.73 40.76 -19.97
CA ALA A 9 -16.95 39.42 -20.52
C ALA A 9 -16.73 39.41 -22.05
N LYS A 10 -16.52 38.22 -22.64
CA LYS A 10 -16.71 37.96 -24.06
C LYS A 10 -17.33 36.58 -24.27
N GLU A 11 -18.34 36.54 -25.14
CA GLU A 11 -19.27 35.45 -25.44
C GLU A 11 -19.10 34.96 -26.90
N GLU A 12 -19.78 33.84 -27.24
CA GLU A 12 -19.90 33.12 -28.54
C GLU A 12 -18.62 32.41 -29.09
N ALA A 13 -18.69 31.32 -29.89
CA ALA A 13 -19.81 30.52 -30.45
C ALA A 13 -19.42 29.01 -30.52
N ALA A 14 -20.28 28.01 -30.21
CA ALA A 14 -21.31 27.33 -31.03
C ALA A 14 -20.82 26.15 -31.91
N ALA A 15 -21.66 25.10 -32.02
CA ALA A 15 -21.34 23.78 -32.63
C ALA A 15 -21.71 23.69 -34.14
N PRO A 16 -21.53 22.52 -34.82
CA PRO A 16 -22.64 21.56 -34.90
C PRO A 16 -22.25 20.06 -34.92
N ALA A 17 -23.27 19.17 -34.99
CA ALA A 17 -23.17 17.70 -34.88
C ALA A 17 -23.47 16.96 -36.20
N ALA A 18 -23.16 15.64 -36.30
CA ALA A 18 -24.10 14.59 -36.76
C ALA A 18 -23.56 13.14 -36.90
N LYS A 19 -24.19 12.22 -36.13
CA LYS A 19 -24.67 10.83 -36.43
C LYS A 19 -24.04 9.93 -37.53
N LYS A 20 -23.75 8.67 -37.11
CA LYS A 20 -24.10 7.32 -37.68
C LYS A 20 -22.93 6.36 -37.33
N GLY A 21 -23.09 5.10 -36.93
CA GLY A 21 -24.24 4.21 -36.88
C GLY A 21 -23.92 2.91 -37.64
N SER A 22 -23.60 1.82 -36.93
CA SER A 22 -23.51 0.48 -37.54
C SER A 22 -23.68 -0.64 -36.51
N THR A 23 -24.28 -1.75 -36.95
CA THR A 23 -24.69 -2.91 -36.13
C THR A 23 -23.97 -4.18 -36.57
N VAL A 24 -23.51 -5.00 -35.63
CA VAL A 24 -23.25 -6.43 -35.89
C VAL A 24 -23.81 -7.27 -34.72
N LYS A 25 -24.64 -8.26 -35.05
CA LYS A 25 -25.02 -9.38 -34.17
C LYS A 25 -24.18 -10.62 -34.57
N HIS A 26 -23.96 -11.54 -33.63
CA HIS A 26 -23.95 -13.03 -33.75
C HIS A 26 -23.33 -13.58 -32.44
N ASN A 27 -24.07 -14.09 -31.45
CA ASN A 27 -24.89 -15.32 -31.34
C ASN A 27 -24.14 -16.58 -30.82
N LYS A 28 -24.18 -16.76 -29.48
CA LYS A 28 -24.50 -18.01 -28.73
C LYS A 28 -23.60 -19.27 -28.85
N LYS A 29 -22.94 -19.63 -27.73
CA LYS A 29 -22.70 -21.00 -27.16
C LYS A 29 -22.16 -20.83 -25.71
N LYS A 30 -22.92 -21.20 -24.67
CA LYS A 30 -22.97 -22.50 -23.93
C LYS A 30 -21.83 -22.65 -22.89
N ALA A 31 -22.21 -22.83 -21.62
CA ALA A 31 -21.40 -23.07 -20.40
C ALA A 31 -20.62 -24.43 -20.45
N PRO A 32 -19.67 -24.78 -19.52
CA PRO A 32 -19.56 -24.30 -18.13
C PRO A 32 -18.15 -24.15 -17.48
N ALA A 33 -18.15 -23.80 -16.18
CA ALA A 33 -17.15 -24.10 -15.14
C ALA A 33 -15.84 -23.27 -14.99
N LYS A 34 -15.40 -23.23 -13.72
CA LYS A 34 -14.22 -22.60 -13.10
C LYS A 34 -12.89 -23.28 -13.53
N PRO A 35 -11.69 -22.67 -13.39
CA PRO A 35 -11.21 -22.04 -12.15
C PRO A 35 -10.74 -20.57 -12.26
N LYS A 36 -10.48 -19.98 -11.08
CA LYS A 36 -9.85 -18.66 -10.94
C LYS A 36 -8.41 -18.71 -11.48
N PRO A 37 -7.89 -17.65 -12.13
CA PRO A 37 -6.45 -17.44 -12.14
C PRO A 37 -6.00 -17.16 -10.70
N GLN A 38 -5.32 -18.13 -10.09
CA GLN A 38 -4.31 -17.80 -9.08
C GLN A 38 -3.18 -17.08 -9.85
N PRO A 39 -2.66 -15.94 -9.37
CA PRO A 39 -1.43 -15.39 -9.93
C PRO A 39 -0.32 -16.41 -9.67
N SER A 40 0.14 -17.06 -10.74
CA SER A 40 1.22 -18.04 -10.71
C SER A 40 2.51 -17.36 -10.26
N ALA A 41 3.36 -18.10 -9.54
CA ALA A 41 4.66 -17.61 -9.09
C ALA A 41 5.50 -17.11 -10.28
N THR A 42 6.05 -15.91 -10.17
CA THR A 42 7.16 -15.41 -11.00
C THR A 42 7.97 -14.43 -10.16
N GLU A 43 9.01 -14.99 -9.53
CA GLU A 43 10.27 -14.33 -9.14
C GLU A 43 10.18 -12.89 -8.61
N ALA A 44 9.91 -12.75 -7.31
CA ALA A 44 9.91 -11.44 -6.64
C ALA A 44 10.39 -11.52 -5.18
N GLY A 45 11.71 -11.59 -4.98
CA GLY A 45 12.35 -11.41 -3.67
C GLY A 45 12.88 -12.67 -2.99
N ASP A 46 13.71 -12.45 -1.97
CA ASP A 46 14.40 -13.50 -1.24
C ASP A 46 13.43 -14.22 -0.28
N ASP A 47 12.79 -15.29 -0.76
CA ASP A 47 11.86 -16.14 0.02
C ASP A 47 12.54 -16.70 1.29
N SER A 48 13.87 -16.76 1.33
CA SER A 48 14.65 -17.10 2.54
C SER A 48 14.29 -16.22 3.73
N SER A 49 14.13 -14.90 3.53
CA SER A 49 13.72 -13.98 4.60
C SER A 49 12.30 -14.25 5.10
N LEU A 50 11.39 -14.69 4.22
CA LEU A 50 10.04 -15.11 4.62
C LEU A 50 10.09 -16.44 5.39
N GLN A 51 10.80 -17.45 4.89
CA GLN A 51 10.92 -18.76 5.54
C GLN A 51 11.58 -18.66 6.92
N GLU A 52 12.66 -17.88 7.07
CA GLU A 52 13.27 -17.63 8.37
C GLU A 52 12.32 -16.87 9.31
N PHE A 53 11.55 -15.89 8.80
CA PHE A 53 10.54 -15.18 9.59
C PHE A 53 9.50 -16.15 10.16
N LEU A 54 8.86 -16.93 9.28
CA LEU A 54 7.80 -17.86 9.64
C LEU A 54 8.30 -18.92 10.62
N THR A 55 9.43 -19.55 10.32
CA THR A 55 10.03 -20.63 11.14
C THR A 55 10.48 -20.13 12.51
N THR A 56 11.14 -18.97 12.57
CA THR A 56 11.84 -18.51 13.78
C THR A 56 10.97 -17.60 14.65
N LYS A 57 10.07 -16.82 14.05
CA LYS A 57 9.37 -15.70 14.71
C LYS A 57 7.86 -15.89 14.81
N VAL A 58 7.28 -16.83 14.05
CA VAL A 58 5.82 -17.00 13.94
C VAL A 58 5.42 -18.42 14.36
N PRO A 59 5.32 -18.72 15.68
CA PRO A 59 4.91 -20.04 16.17
C PRO A 59 3.43 -20.38 15.94
N ASP A 60 2.69 -19.53 15.23
CA ASP A 60 1.25 -19.62 14.99
C ASP A 60 1.01 -19.77 13.48
N GLU A 61 0.87 -21.01 13.03
CA GLU A 61 0.72 -21.39 11.61
C GLU A 61 -0.49 -20.70 10.95
N SER A 62 -1.54 -20.40 11.71
CA SER A 62 -2.72 -19.66 11.23
C SER A 62 -2.40 -18.27 10.68
N LYS A 63 -1.23 -17.70 11.04
CA LYS A 63 -0.74 -16.42 10.52
C LYS A 63 0.18 -16.56 9.32
N HIS A 64 0.66 -17.77 9.00
CA HIS A 64 1.64 -17.99 7.93
C HIS A 64 1.06 -17.65 6.57
N GLU A 65 -0.17 -18.08 6.27
CA GLU A 65 -0.86 -17.72 5.01
C GLU A 65 -1.06 -16.21 4.86
N ASP A 66 -1.45 -15.53 5.95
CA ASP A 66 -1.67 -14.08 5.97
C ASP A 66 -0.37 -13.30 5.75
N ILE A 67 0.72 -13.70 6.40
CA ILE A 67 2.04 -13.09 6.24
C ILE A 67 2.62 -13.37 4.85
N THR A 68 2.47 -14.60 4.34
CA THR A 68 2.90 -14.99 2.99
C THR A 68 2.16 -14.19 1.93
N TRP A 69 0.83 -14.01 2.09
CA TRP A 69 0.05 -13.16 1.18
C TRP A 69 0.52 -11.70 1.24
N LEU A 70 0.76 -11.15 2.44
CA LEU A 70 1.29 -9.80 2.60
C LEU A 70 2.66 -9.62 1.95
N TYR A 71 3.58 -10.57 2.16
CA TYR A 71 4.91 -10.57 1.55
C TYR A 71 4.82 -10.51 0.03
N HIS A 72 4.11 -11.44 -0.61
CA HIS A 72 3.98 -11.43 -2.06
C HIS A 72 3.21 -10.22 -2.59
N ALA A 73 2.22 -9.69 -1.85
CA ALA A 73 1.53 -8.46 -2.22
C ALA A 73 2.47 -7.25 -2.21
N ILE A 74 3.35 -7.13 -1.20
CA ILE A 74 4.37 -6.08 -1.14
C ILE A 74 5.37 -6.26 -2.28
N GLN A 75 5.92 -7.46 -2.46
CA GLN A 75 6.89 -7.74 -3.52
C GLN A 75 6.33 -7.50 -4.94
N THR A 76 5.04 -7.76 -5.17
CA THR A 76 4.38 -7.52 -6.47
C THR A 76 4.11 -6.02 -6.73
N ARG A 77 3.79 -5.25 -5.69
CA ARG A 77 3.35 -3.85 -5.80
C ARG A 77 4.47 -2.84 -5.54
N ALA A 78 5.55 -3.28 -4.91
CA ALA A 78 6.69 -2.48 -4.48
C ALA A 78 8.02 -3.24 -4.69
N PRO A 79 8.35 -3.67 -5.93
CA PRO A 79 9.55 -4.49 -6.19
C PRO A 79 10.86 -3.80 -5.79
N ASP A 80 10.90 -2.46 -5.83
CA ASP A 80 12.03 -1.64 -5.36
C ASP A 80 12.21 -1.59 -3.82
N CYS A 81 11.34 -2.27 -3.06
CA CYS A 81 11.41 -2.35 -1.60
C CYS A 81 11.84 -3.75 -1.15
N PRO A 82 13.15 -4.10 -1.24
CA PRO A 82 13.62 -5.45 -0.94
C PRO A 82 13.28 -5.87 0.51
N PRO A 83 12.95 -7.15 0.74
CA PRO A 83 12.61 -7.68 2.05
C PRO A 83 13.88 -7.87 2.89
N GLU A 84 13.77 -7.60 4.18
CA GLU A 84 14.86 -7.74 5.16
C GLU A 84 14.30 -8.08 6.54
N LEU A 85 14.96 -8.95 7.28
CA LEU A 85 14.64 -9.21 8.68
C LEU A 85 15.27 -8.14 9.58
N GLN A 86 14.42 -7.36 10.27
CA GLN A 86 14.84 -6.31 11.18
C GLN A 86 14.50 -6.65 12.63
N GLY A 87 15.52 -6.76 13.48
CA GLY A 87 15.35 -7.01 14.91
C GLY A 87 14.75 -8.38 15.22
N THR A 88 13.89 -8.46 16.25
CA THR A 88 13.49 -9.75 16.83
C THR A 88 12.22 -10.36 16.24
N ALA A 89 11.31 -9.59 15.64
CA ALA A 89 10.01 -10.07 15.16
C ALA A 89 9.40 -9.20 14.04
N THR A 90 10.23 -8.60 13.19
CA THR A 90 9.79 -7.71 12.10
C THR A 90 10.36 -8.15 10.75
N LEU A 91 9.49 -8.32 9.76
CA LEU A 91 9.84 -8.44 8.35
C LEU A 91 9.66 -7.07 7.69
N ALA A 92 10.76 -6.42 7.35
CA ALA A 92 10.83 -5.08 6.81
C ALA A 92 10.99 -5.09 5.29
N PHE A 93 10.61 -4.00 4.63
CA PHE A 93 10.69 -3.83 3.18
C PHE A 93 11.16 -2.42 2.85
N GLY A 94 12.15 -2.30 1.95
CA GLY A 94 12.74 -1.01 1.60
C GLY A 94 13.40 -0.35 2.81
N GLY A 95 14.39 -1.04 3.39
CA GLY A 95 15.19 -0.53 4.49
C GLY A 95 16.03 0.68 4.08
N PHE A 96 16.12 1.68 4.95
CA PHE A 96 16.99 2.85 4.77
C PHE A 96 17.55 3.29 6.12
N ASP A 97 18.80 3.72 6.13
CA ASP A 97 19.44 4.25 7.33
C ASP A 97 19.16 5.76 7.44
N TYR A 98 18.91 6.25 8.66
CA TYR A 98 18.69 7.66 8.94
C TYR A 98 19.63 8.13 10.05
N GLU A 99 20.04 9.39 9.97
CA GLU A 99 20.71 10.10 11.06
C GLU A 99 19.97 11.40 11.36
N THR A 100 19.78 11.67 12.64
CA THR A 100 19.14 12.89 13.15
C THR A 100 20.19 13.92 13.55
N LYS A 101 19.80 15.21 13.58
CA LYS A 101 20.66 16.30 14.06
C LYS A 101 21.22 16.10 15.48
N SER A 102 20.60 15.23 16.27
CA SER A 102 21.02 14.86 17.64
C SER A 102 22.01 13.68 17.68
N LYS A 103 22.57 13.25 16.53
CA LYS A 103 23.43 12.06 16.37
C LYS A 103 22.78 10.72 16.77
N CYS A 104 21.45 10.66 16.90
CA CYS A 104 20.76 9.38 16.91
C CYS A 104 20.66 8.91 15.46
N SER A 105 21.30 7.79 15.14
CA SER A 105 21.15 7.06 13.89
C SER A 105 20.40 5.76 14.10
N GLY A 106 19.85 5.20 13.03
CA GLY A 106 19.19 3.92 13.06
C GLY A 106 18.75 3.47 11.68
N ARG A 107 18.31 2.21 11.60
CA ARG A 107 17.68 1.66 10.40
C ARG A 107 16.18 1.82 10.51
N TRP A 108 15.56 2.31 9.45
CA TRP A 108 14.11 2.38 9.30
C TRP A 108 13.71 1.60 8.04
N SER A 109 12.40 1.44 7.83
CA SER A 109 11.88 0.71 6.68
C SER A 109 10.59 1.34 6.16
N ARG A 110 10.41 1.29 4.84
CA ARG A 110 9.25 1.89 4.15
C ARG A 110 7.95 1.19 4.54
N MET A 111 7.99 -0.13 4.61
CA MET A 111 6.90 -0.96 5.10
C MET A 111 7.47 -2.04 6.03
N SER A 112 6.68 -2.52 6.98
CA SER A 112 7.07 -3.66 7.79
C SER A 112 5.88 -4.43 8.36
N ILE A 113 6.04 -5.75 8.49
CA ILE A 113 5.09 -6.67 9.08
C ILE A 113 5.67 -7.12 10.42
N MET A 114 4.92 -6.90 11.49
CA MET A 114 5.23 -7.43 12.82
C MET A 114 4.16 -8.43 13.26
N VAL A 115 4.61 -9.50 13.91
CA VAL A 115 3.72 -10.46 14.57
C VAL A 115 3.61 -10.13 16.05
N ASN A 116 2.37 -9.93 16.50
CA ASN A 116 2.04 -9.62 17.88
C ASN A 116 1.36 -10.84 18.50
N LYS A 117 1.38 -10.94 19.83
CA LYS A 117 0.63 -11.97 20.57
C LYS A 117 -0.88 -11.99 20.24
N THR A 118 -1.44 -10.84 19.84
CA THR A 118 -2.87 -10.65 19.54
C THR A 118 -3.22 -10.64 18.04
N GLY A 119 -2.26 -10.72 17.12
CA GLY A 119 -2.52 -10.58 15.69
C GLY A 119 -1.30 -10.07 14.91
N LEU A 120 -1.54 -9.33 13.83
CA LEU A 120 -0.55 -8.74 12.94
C LEU A 120 -0.58 -7.21 13.02
N THR A 121 0.60 -6.58 12.89
CA THR A 121 0.73 -5.13 12.68
C THR A 121 1.44 -4.90 11.35
N PHE A 122 0.76 -4.26 10.40
CA PHE A 122 1.37 -3.73 9.18
C PHE A 122 1.71 -2.25 9.39
N MET A 123 2.99 -1.91 9.34
CA MET A 123 3.48 -0.53 9.42
C MET A 123 3.80 0.02 8.05
N VAL A 124 3.49 1.30 7.87
CA VAL A 124 3.66 2.03 6.60
C VAL A 124 4.27 3.40 6.90
N SER A 125 5.50 3.57 6.45
CA SER A 125 6.32 4.78 6.57
C SER A 125 6.26 5.57 5.28
N GLY A 126 5.15 6.29 5.07
CA GLY A 126 4.98 7.16 3.91
C GLY A 126 4.17 8.40 4.27
N MET A 127 4.51 9.53 3.63
CA MET A 127 3.70 10.74 3.68
C MET A 127 3.10 11.06 2.31
N LYS A 128 1.89 11.63 2.35
CA LYS A 128 1.16 12.13 1.20
C LYS A 128 0.49 13.45 1.58
N ASP A 129 0.69 14.49 0.77
CA ASP A 129 0.15 15.84 0.99
C ASP A 129 0.45 16.42 2.41
N GLY A 130 1.66 16.16 2.92
CA GLY A 130 2.11 16.62 4.24
C GLY A 130 1.48 15.90 5.44
N LYS A 131 0.74 14.81 5.21
CA LYS A 131 0.13 13.96 6.25
C LYS A 131 0.66 12.52 6.15
N TYR A 132 0.44 11.70 7.17
CA TYR A 132 0.77 10.29 7.06
C TYR A 132 -0.16 9.61 6.05
N LEU A 133 0.38 8.68 5.26
CA LEU A 133 -0.36 8.04 4.17
C LEU A 133 -1.68 7.40 4.65
N LEU A 134 -1.68 6.75 5.81
CA LEU A 134 -2.87 6.07 6.35
C LEU A 134 -3.97 7.02 6.80
N GLU A 135 -3.69 8.32 7.00
CA GLU A 135 -4.72 9.33 7.31
C GLU A 135 -5.61 9.65 6.09
N HIS A 136 -5.24 9.20 4.89
CA HIS A 136 -6.04 9.29 3.67
C HIS A 136 -7.01 8.11 3.48
N PHE A 137 -6.96 7.09 4.35
CA PHE A 137 -7.78 5.87 4.22
C PHE A 137 -8.79 5.75 5.36
N ASP A 138 -10.06 5.47 5.03
CA ASP A 138 -11.09 5.27 6.03
C ASP A 138 -10.95 3.90 6.70
N LYS A 139 -10.89 3.87 8.03
CA LYS A 139 -10.83 2.62 8.83
C LYS A 139 -11.88 1.58 8.40
N LYS A 140 -13.07 2.03 8.03
CA LYS A 140 -14.19 1.18 7.57
C LYS A 140 -13.97 0.57 6.19
N GLN A 141 -13.21 1.22 5.31
CA GLN A 141 -12.80 0.67 4.01
C GLN A 141 -11.72 -0.40 4.20
N ILE A 142 -10.77 -0.17 5.10
CA ILE A 142 -9.69 -1.12 5.40
C ILE A 142 -10.24 -2.41 5.97
N GLY A 143 -11.18 -2.36 6.92
CA GLY A 143 -11.77 -3.59 7.45
C GLY A 143 -12.73 -3.41 8.62
N ARG A 144 -13.43 -4.50 8.98
CA ARG A 144 -14.47 -4.47 10.03
C ARG A 144 -13.90 -4.55 11.45
N LYS A 145 -12.78 -5.24 11.64
CA LYS A 145 -12.13 -5.46 12.95
C LYS A 145 -10.65 -5.08 12.94
N VAL A 146 -10.35 -3.91 12.39
CA VAL A 146 -8.98 -3.35 12.34
C VAL A 146 -8.82 -2.24 13.38
N SER A 147 -7.57 -1.89 13.70
CA SER A 147 -7.21 -0.67 14.43
C SER A 147 -6.21 0.12 13.60
N LEU A 148 -6.60 1.34 13.22
CA LEU A 148 -5.82 2.24 12.37
C LEU A 148 -5.16 3.30 13.24
N GLY A 149 -3.83 3.38 13.20
CA GLY A 149 -3.04 4.50 13.69
C GLY A 149 -2.41 5.27 12.52
N LYS A 150 -1.66 6.33 12.83
CA LYS A 150 -1.05 7.23 11.83
C LYS A 150 -0.19 6.51 10.78
N SER A 151 0.63 5.54 11.21
CA SER A 151 1.58 4.80 10.37
C SER A 151 1.50 3.27 10.58
N CYS A 152 0.40 2.78 11.17
CA CYS A 152 0.23 1.36 11.47
C CYS A 152 -1.23 0.90 11.38
N ILE A 153 -1.44 -0.30 10.81
CA ILE A 153 -2.70 -1.02 10.75
C ILE A 153 -2.55 -2.29 11.58
N ARG A 154 -3.42 -2.52 12.55
CA ARG A 154 -3.44 -3.74 13.38
C ARG A 154 -4.69 -4.55 13.10
N PHE A 155 -4.56 -5.84 12.89
CA PHE A 155 -5.66 -6.76 12.59
C PHE A 155 -5.33 -8.17 13.10
N ALA A 156 -6.37 -8.98 13.36
CA ALA A 156 -6.15 -10.36 13.83
C ALA A 156 -5.72 -11.29 12.69
N SER A 157 -6.40 -11.17 11.54
CA SER A 157 -6.17 -11.92 10.30
C SER A 157 -6.69 -11.11 9.09
N LEU A 158 -6.18 -11.39 7.88
CA LEU A 158 -6.65 -10.79 6.63
C LEU A 158 -8.13 -11.06 6.35
N GLU A 159 -8.77 -12.08 6.95
CA GLU A 159 -10.23 -12.26 6.86
C GLU A 159 -11.03 -11.03 7.31
N THR A 160 -10.44 -10.25 8.23
CA THR A 160 -11.07 -9.04 8.78
C THR A 160 -10.77 -7.76 7.99
N VAL A 161 -9.97 -7.89 6.92
CA VAL A 161 -9.37 -6.79 6.13
C VAL A 161 -9.77 -6.93 4.66
N HIS A 162 -10.09 -5.83 4.00
CA HIS A 162 -10.35 -5.80 2.56
C HIS A 162 -9.03 -5.82 1.80
N ARG A 163 -8.63 -6.99 1.29
CA ARG A 163 -7.36 -7.22 0.57
C ARG A 163 -7.08 -6.18 -0.52
N SER A 164 -8.07 -5.80 -1.31
CA SER A 164 -7.92 -4.76 -2.36
C SER A 164 -7.50 -3.41 -1.80
N VAL A 165 -8.09 -2.96 -0.68
CA VAL A 165 -7.70 -1.70 -0.02
C VAL A 165 -6.30 -1.82 0.58
N LEU A 166 -5.89 -3.02 1.01
CA LEU A 166 -4.53 -3.26 1.49
C LEU A 166 -3.50 -3.23 0.35
N GLU A 167 -3.83 -3.75 -0.83
CA GLU A 167 -3.02 -3.58 -2.05
C GLU A 167 -2.91 -2.10 -2.46
N GLU A 168 -4.01 -1.33 -2.40
CA GLU A 168 -4.00 0.12 -2.65
C GLU A 168 -3.08 0.87 -1.66
N ILE A 169 -3.07 0.48 -0.38
CA ILE A 169 -2.18 1.03 0.64
C ILE A 169 -0.71 0.68 0.35
N ILE A 170 -0.42 -0.56 -0.06
CA ILE A 170 0.95 -1.00 -0.41
C ILE A 170 1.46 -0.24 -1.65
N GLN A 171 0.64 -0.16 -2.71
CA GLN A 171 0.93 0.61 -3.93
C GLN A 171 1.21 2.08 -3.57
N ALA A 172 0.31 2.72 -2.83
CA ALA A 172 0.48 4.09 -2.40
C ALA A 172 1.67 4.28 -1.45
N ALA A 173 2.07 3.27 -0.68
CA ALA A 173 3.27 3.31 0.16
C ALA A 173 4.56 3.29 -0.67
N ALA A 174 4.60 2.50 -1.75
CA ALA A 174 5.71 2.44 -2.71
C ALA A 174 5.91 3.76 -3.48
N GLU A 175 4.85 4.55 -3.64
CA GLU A 175 4.88 5.86 -4.28
C GLU A 175 5.02 7.03 -3.29
N ALA A 176 4.54 6.88 -2.05
CA ALA A 176 4.52 7.93 -1.04
C ALA A 176 5.92 8.42 -0.65
N THR A 177 6.08 9.73 -0.49
CA THR A 177 7.35 10.32 -0.07
C THR A 177 7.73 9.81 1.31
N ILE A 178 8.85 9.08 1.40
CA ILE A 178 9.51 8.83 2.67
C ILE A 178 10.19 10.14 3.08
N SER A 179 9.95 10.60 4.31
CA SER A 179 10.65 11.76 4.86
C SER A 179 11.79 11.30 5.76
N PRO A 180 13.04 11.21 5.26
CA PRO A 180 14.19 11.14 6.16
C PRO A 180 14.32 12.47 6.90
N VAL A 181 13.91 12.48 8.17
CA VAL A 181 14.46 13.48 9.10
C VAL A 181 15.91 13.01 9.35
N ALA A 182 16.97 13.68 8.88
CA ALA A 182 17.04 15.02 8.32
C ALA A 182 17.91 15.15 7.05
N THR A 183 17.36 15.71 5.97
CA THR A 183 18.14 16.40 4.93
C THR A 183 18.47 17.84 5.35
N SER A 184 19.49 17.99 6.20
CA SER A 184 20.04 19.30 6.57
C SER A 184 21.07 19.79 5.56
N SER A 185 20.69 19.92 4.29
CA SER A 185 21.47 20.72 3.34
C SER A 185 21.04 22.18 3.47
N SER A 186 21.72 22.92 4.34
CA SER A 186 21.78 24.37 4.22
C SER A 186 23.07 24.71 3.48
N SER A 187 22.93 25.50 2.43
CA SER A 187 24.02 26.33 1.90
C SER A 187 24.44 27.40 2.91
#